data_AF-A0A150A9L7-F1
#
_entry.id   AF-A0A150A9L7-F1
#
_cell.length_a   1.000
_cell.length_b   1.000
_cell.length_c   1.000
_cell.angle_alpha   90.00
_cell.angle_beta   90.00
_cell.angle_gamma   90.00
#
_symmetry.space_group_name_H-M   'P 1'
#
loop_
_entity.id
_entity.type
_entity.pdbx_description
1 polymer ?
#
loop_
_entity_poly.entity_id
_entity_poly.type
_entity_poly.pdbx_seq_one_letter_code
_entity_poly.pdbx_strand_id
1 'polypeptide(L)'
;MYQLYYIQLNSSIMNFISKANKGTSVLILLLNLYYIPMTLKIIIARGGPWGYGLLALPIFLTFNLCLISAYHGFRGKNSESLGLLMFNLIASVVGAYILYELAFKLYFE
;
A
#
# COMPACT_ATOMS: atom_id res chain seq x y z
N MET A 1 -35.77 9.41 18.87
CA MET A 1 -34.88 8.38 19.46
C MET A 1 -34.15 7.57 18.37
N TYR A 2 -34.83 6.96 17.40
CA TYR A 2 -34.20 6.19 16.32
C TYR A 2 -33.18 6.97 15.45
N GLN A 3 -33.46 8.24 15.11
CA GLN A 3 -32.52 9.05 14.34
C GLN A 3 -31.18 9.28 15.05
N LEU A 4 -31.20 9.51 16.37
CA LEU A 4 -29.98 9.70 17.16
C LEU A 4 -29.11 8.42 17.18
N TYR A 5 -29.76 7.26 17.32
CA TYR A 5 -29.06 5.97 17.26
C TYR A 5 -28.42 5.72 15.89
N TYR A 6 -29.12 6.06 14.80
CA TYR A 6 -28.59 5.91 13.45
C TYR A 6 -27.38 6.82 13.19
N ILE A 7 -27.43 8.07 13.64
CA ILE A 7 -26.31 9.03 13.52
C ILE A 7 -25.10 8.53 14.32
N GLN A 8 -25.32 8.02 15.52
CA GLN A 8 -24.24 7.52 16.39
C GLN A 8 -23.61 6.23 15.85
N LEU A 9 -24.42 5.34 15.26
CA LEU A 9 -23.93 4.15 14.57
C LEU A 9 -23.07 4.52 13.36
N ASN A 10 -23.55 5.45 12.53
CA ASN A 10 -22.84 5.85 11.31
C ASN A 10 -21.50 6.54 11.63
N SER A 11 -21.48 7.39 12.66
CA SER A 11 -20.25 8.00 13.18
C SER A 11 -19.24 6.95 13.68
N SER A 12 -19.71 5.90 14.35
CA SER A 12 -18.85 4.82 14.83
C SER A 12 -18.20 4.04 13.67
N ILE A 13 -18.96 3.78 12.60
CA ILE A 13 -18.47 3.11 11.39
C ILE A 13 -17.42 3.97 10.67
N MET A 14 -17.68 5.26 10.49
CA MET A 14 -16.73 6.19 9.85
C MET A 14 -15.41 6.28 10.62
N ASN A 15 -15.48 6.32 11.96
CA ASN A 15 -14.29 6.29 12.82
C ASN A 15 -13.49 5.00 12.67
N PHE A 16 -14.16 3.85 12.54
CA PHE A 16 -13.50 2.56 12.28
C PHE A 16 -12.79 2.55 10.92
N ILE A 17 -13.46 3.00 9.86
CA ILE A 17 -12.88 3.10 8.51
C ILE A 17 -11.64 4.00 8.53
N SER A 18 -11.71 5.15 9.23
CA SER A 18 -10.57 6.06 9.39
C SER A 18 -9.36 5.40 10.05
N LYS A 19 -9.58 4.64 11.12
CA LYS A 19 -8.50 3.90 11.79
C LYS A 19 -7.91 2.81 10.88
N ALA A 20 -8.75 2.05 10.18
CA ALA A 20 -8.32 1.01 9.26
C ALA A 20 -7.54 1.58 8.06
N ASN A 21 -7.98 2.72 7.53
CA ASN A 21 -7.28 3.46 6.46
C ASN A 21 -5.89 3.89 6.90
N LYS A 22 -5.77 4.46 8.10
CA LYS A 22 -4.46 4.83 8.65
C LYS A 22 -3.56 3.61 8.84
N GLY A 23 -4.10 2.51 9.37
CA GLY A 23 -3.35 1.27 9.56
C GLY A 23 -2.80 0.71 8.24
N THR A 24 -3.65 0.62 7.21
CA THR A 24 -3.25 0.15 5.88
C THR A 24 -2.29 1.12 5.19
N SER A 25 -2.46 2.44 5.35
CA SER A 25 -1.49 3.43 4.89
C SER A 25 -0.10 3.23 5.51
N VAL A 26 -0.01 2.92 6.81
CA VAL A 26 1.27 2.62 7.46
C VAL A 26 1.93 1.38 6.84
N LEU A 27 1.17 0.33 6.55
CA LEU A 27 1.69 -0.86 5.86
C LEU A 27 2.26 -0.52 4.48
N ILE A 28 1.56 0.31 3.70
CA ILE A 28 2.05 0.76 2.39
C ILE A 28 3.35 1.56 2.54
N LEU A 29 3.46 2.43 3.55
CA LEU A 29 4.70 3.17 3.83
C LEU A 29 5.85 2.22 4.15
N LEU A 30 5.62 1.20 4.98
CA LEU A 30 6.63 0.20 5.33
C LEU A 30 7.07 -0.63 4.12
N LEU A 31 6.12 -1.09 3.29
CA LEU A 31 6.43 -1.80 2.04
C LEU A 31 7.26 -0.94 1.09
N ASN A 32 6.92 0.34 0.98
CA ASN A 32 7.64 1.27 0.13
C ASN A 32 9.07 1.57 0.60
N LEU A 33 9.34 1.45 1.90
CA LEU A 33 10.71 1.53 2.42
C LEU A 33 11.63 0.45 1.81
N TYR A 34 11.07 -0.70 1.41
CA TYR A 34 11.77 -1.74 0.67
C TYR A 34 11.72 -1.55 -0.85
N TYR A 35 10.57 -1.14 -1.39
CA TYR A 35 10.40 -1.02 -2.85
C TYR A 35 11.17 0.16 -3.47
N ILE A 36 11.31 1.30 -2.78
CA ILE A 36 12.10 2.43 -3.26
C ILE A 36 13.56 2.03 -3.54
N PRO A 37 14.33 1.49 -2.57
CA PRO A 37 15.72 1.13 -2.82
C PRO A 37 15.86 0.01 -3.85
N MET A 38 14.89 -0.91 -3.95
CA MET A 38 14.89 -1.94 -4.98
C MET A 38 14.74 -1.34 -6.39
N THR A 39 13.79 -0.42 -6.58
CA THR A 39 13.63 0.30 -7.85
C THR A 39 14.89 1.05 -8.24
N LEU A 40 15.53 1.74 -7.29
CA LEU A 40 16.79 2.45 -7.53
C LEU A 40 17.93 1.50 -7.93
N LYS A 41 18.07 0.35 -7.25
CA LYS A 41 19.06 -0.68 -7.61
C LYS A 41 18.86 -1.18 -9.04
N ILE A 42 17.62 -1.43 -9.45
CA ILE A 42 17.29 -1.89 -10.81
C ILE A 42 17.68 -0.84 -11.86
N ILE A 43 17.36 0.43 -11.61
CA ILE A 43 17.71 1.54 -12.52
C ILE A 43 19.22 1.68 -12.65
N ILE A 44 19.96 1.70 -11.53
CA ILE A 44 21.42 1.84 -11.50
C ILE A 44 22.09 0.66 -12.19
N ALA A 45 21.61 -0.57 -11.94
CA ALA A 45 22.12 -1.78 -12.57
C ALA A 45 21.67 -1.95 -14.04
N ARG A 46 20.95 -0.97 -14.62
CA ARG A 46 20.39 -1.03 -15.98
C ARG A 46 19.59 -2.29 -16.26
N GLY A 47 18.85 -2.78 -15.27
CA GLY A 47 18.04 -4.00 -15.36
C GLY A 47 18.75 -5.31 -15.02
N GLY A 48 20.03 -5.28 -14.61
CA GLY A 48 20.75 -6.49 -14.21
C GLY A 48 21.07 -7.43 -15.38
N PRO A 49 21.40 -8.71 -15.09
CA PRO A 49 21.73 -9.69 -16.12
C PRO A 49 20.58 -9.81 -17.12
N TRP A 50 20.88 -9.61 -18.41
CA TRP A 50 19.91 -9.71 -19.52
C TRP A 50 18.73 -8.71 -19.46
N GLY A 51 18.78 -7.70 -18.60
CA GLY A 51 17.75 -6.66 -18.51
C GLY A 51 16.43 -7.10 -17.86
N TYR A 52 16.37 -8.29 -17.24
CA TYR A 52 15.16 -8.80 -16.58
C TYR A 52 14.60 -7.85 -15.50
N GLY A 53 15.46 -7.09 -14.83
CA GLY A 53 15.04 -6.07 -13.88
C GLY A 53 14.17 -4.97 -14.51
N LEU A 54 14.36 -4.65 -15.79
CA LEU A 54 13.51 -3.67 -16.50
C LEU A 54 12.07 -4.17 -16.69
N LEU A 55 11.86 -5.49 -16.76
CA LEU A 55 10.52 -6.07 -16.83
C LEU A 55 9.77 -5.95 -15.50
N ALA A 56 10.49 -6.01 -14.38
CA ALA A 56 9.92 -5.85 -13.05
C ALA A 56 9.75 -4.37 -12.64
N LEU A 57 10.45 -3.46 -13.31
CA LEU A 57 10.46 -2.03 -12.98
C LEU A 57 9.07 -1.37 -13.02
N PRO A 58 8.20 -1.60 -14.02
CA PRO A 58 6.83 -1.07 -14.01
C PRO A 58 6.04 -1.48 -12.76
N ILE A 59 6.19 -2.73 -12.33
CA ILE A 59 5.50 -3.28 -11.16
C ILE A 59 5.96 -2.54 -9.90
N PHE A 60 7.28 -2.43 -9.69
CA PHE A 60 7.81 -1.70 -8.54
C PHE A 60 7.43 -0.22 -8.57
N LEU A 61 7.41 0.42 -9.75
CA LEU A 61 7.00 1.81 -9.89
C LEU A 61 5.53 2.01 -9.49
N THR A 62 4.64 1.09 -9.88
CA THR A 62 3.23 1.11 -9.46
C THR A 62 3.08 1.05 -7.94
N PHE A 63 3.84 0.20 -7.25
CA PHE A 63 3.80 0.16 -5.77
C PHE A 63 4.35 1.43 -5.12
N ASN A 64 5.36 2.06 -5.73
CA ASN A 64 5.83 3.39 -5.31
C ASN A 64 4.75 4.46 -5.45
N LEU A 65 3.92 4.41 -6.50
CA LEU A 65 2.79 5.33 -6.67
C LEU A 65 1.70 5.13 -5.60
N CYS A 66 1.56 3.94 -5.00
CA CYS A 66 0.64 3.71 -3.88
C CYS A 66 1.00 4.54 -2.62
N LEU A 67 2.18 5.18 -2.54
CA LEU A 67 2.47 6.19 -1.52
C LEU A 67 1.48 7.35 -1.54
N ILE A 68 0.95 7.71 -2.72
CA ILE A 68 -0.04 8.78 -2.87
C ILE A 68 -1.33 8.39 -2.15
N SER A 69 -1.82 7.16 -2.32
CA SER A 69 -3.02 6.69 -1.62
C SER A 69 -2.78 6.56 -0.12
N ALA A 70 -1.58 6.12 0.27
CA ALA A 70 -1.18 6.05 1.67
C ALA A 70 -1.23 7.44 2.34
N TYR A 71 -0.70 8.47 1.67
CA TYR A 71 -0.77 9.86 2.11
C TYR A 71 -2.22 10.34 2.31
N HIS A 72 -3.11 10.00 1.38
CA HIS A 72 -4.53 10.34 1.51
C HIS A 72 -5.21 9.65 2.71
N GLY A 73 -4.72 8.51 3.17
CA GLY A 73 -5.26 7.83 4.37
C GLY A 73 -4.99 8.57 5.68
N PHE A 74 -4.00 9.46 5.71
CA PHE A 74 -3.74 10.35 6.86
C PHE A 74 -4.51 11.67 6.78
N ARG A 75 -5.05 12.03 5.61
CA ARG A 75 -5.76 13.30 5.40
C ARG A 75 -7.23 13.14 5.77
N GLY A 76 -7.67 13.82 6.83
CA GLY A 76 -8.96 13.61 7.52
C GLY A 76 -10.17 13.35 6.62
N LYS A 77 -10.43 14.23 5.63
CA LYS A 77 -11.59 14.08 4.72
C LYS A 77 -11.58 12.81 3.86
N ASN A 78 -10.40 12.27 3.53
CA ASN A 78 -10.29 11.06 2.71
C ASN A 78 -10.08 9.80 3.56
N SER A 79 -9.68 9.95 4.82
CA SER A 79 -9.50 8.83 5.75
C SER A 79 -10.80 8.06 6.01
N GLU A 80 -11.96 8.66 5.84
CA GLU A 80 -13.26 7.99 6.06
C GLU A 80 -13.80 7.29 4.79
N SER A 81 -13.05 7.33 3.68
CA SER A 81 -13.47 6.72 2.43
C SER A 81 -13.28 5.20 2.45
N LEU A 82 -14.39 4.47 2.27
CA LEU A 82 -14.38 3.02 2.06
C LEU A 82 -13.57 2.63 0.82
N GLY A 83 -13.68 3.41 -0.27
CA GLY A 83 -12.97 3.14 -1.51
C GLY A 83 -11.44 3.23 -1.34
N LEU A 84 -10.98 4.21 -0.54
CA LEU A 84 -9.56 4.32 -0.19
C LEU A 84 -9.10 3.12 0.64
N LEU A 85 -9.95 2.62 1.55
CA LEU A 85 -9.64 1.46 2.38
C LEU A 85 -9.48 0.20 1.54
N MET A 86 -10.42 -0.04 0.62
CA MET A 86 -10.34 -1.19 -0.29
C MET A 86 -9.07 -1.12 -1.15
N PHE A 87 -8.78 0.06 -1.70
CA PHE A 87 -7.57 0.26 -2.51
C PHE A 87 -6.29 0.02 -1.70
N ASN A 88 -6.18 0.61 -0.50
CA ASN A 88 -5.01 0.46 0.35
C ASN A 88 -4.86 -0.98 0.86
N LEU A 89 -5.96 -1.69 1.15
CA LEU A 89 -5.93 -3.11 1.50
C LEU A 89 -5.37 -3.97 0.36
N ILE A 90 -5.91 -3.81 -0.85
CA ILE A 90 -5.45 -4.56 -2.03
C ILE A 90 -3.97 -4.28 -2.28
N ALA A 91 -3.57 -3.00 -2.29
CA ALA A 91 -2.18 -2.61 -2.46
C ALA A 91 -1.27 -3.20 -1.37
N SER A 92 -1.71 -3.22 -0.12
CA SER A 92 -0.95 -3.80 0.99
C SER A 92 -0.78 -5.31 0.84
N VAL A 93 -1.85 -6.04 0.48
CA VAL A 93 -1.83 -7.51 0.34
C VAL A 93 -0.97 -7.92 -0.85
N VAL A 94 -1.19 -7.33 -2.02
CA VAL A 94 -0.42 -7.66 -3.23
C VAL A 94 1.05 -7.24 -3.04
N GLY A 95 1.28 -6.08 -2.43
CA GLY A 95 2.62 -5.61 -2.11
C GLY A 95 3.34 -6.53 -1.11
N ALA A 96 2.66 -7.04 -0.09
CA ALA A 96 3.26 -8.00 0.83
C ALA A 96 3.54 -9.35 0.16
N TYR A 97 2.64 -9.82 -0.72
CA TYR A 97 2.82 -11.07 -1.47
C TYR A 97 4.04 -11.03 -2.39
N ILE A 98 4.22 -9.95 -3.17
CA ILE A 98 5.38 -9.80 -4.05
C ILE A 98 6.68 -9.74 -3.24
N LEU A 99 6.66 -9.06 -2.10
CA LEU A 99 7.81 -9.00 -1.20
C LEU A 99 8.15 -10.39 -0.65
N TYR A 100 7.14 -11.17 -0.26
CA TYR A 100 7.31 -12.54 0.18
C TYR A 100 7.94 -13.42 -0.90
N GLU A 101 7.44 -13.37 -2.14
CA GLU A 101 8.01 -14.12 -3.27
C GLU A 101 9.48 -13.73 -3.54
N LEU A 102 9.79 -12.43 -3.51
CA LEU A 102 11.17 -11.95 -3.69
C LEU A 102 12.10 -12.38 -2.55
N ALA A 103 11.64 -12.27 -1.30
CA ALA A 103 12.42 -12.67 -0.15
C ALA A 103 12.64 -14.19 -0.14
N PHE A 104 11.59 -14.97 -0.39
CA PHE A 104 11.66 -16.43 -0.45
C PHE A 104 12.70 -16.90 -1.46
N LYS A 105 12.67 -16.35 -2.69
CA LYS A 105 13.68 -16.65 -3.72
C LYS A 105 15.10 -16.22 -3.35
N LEU A 106 15.26 -15.20 -2.52
CA LEU A 106 16.59 -14.73 -2.11
C LEU A 106 17.24 -15.60 -1.02
N TYR A 107 16.43 -16.32 -0.23
CA TYR A 107 16.90 -17.10 0.93
C TYR A 107 16.94 -18.61 0.70
N PHE A 108 16.14 -19.14 -0.22
CA PHE A 108 15.99 -20.59 -0.44
C PHE A 108 16.42 -21.08 -1.83
N GLU A 109 16.85 -20.16 -2.72
CA GLU A 109 17.58 -20.46 -3.96
C GLU A 109 19.00 -19.87 -3.89
#